data_AF-A0A2Z2HQE1-F1
#
_entry.id   AF-A0A2Z2HQE1-F1
#
_cell.length_a   1.000
_cell.length_b   1.000
_cell.length_c   1.000
_cell.angle_alpha   90.00
_cell.angle_beta   90.00
_cell.angle_gamma   90.00
#
_symmetry.space_group_name_H-M   'P 1'
#
loop_
_entity.id
_entity.type
_entity.pdbx_description
1 polymer ?
#
loop_
_entity_poly.entity_id
_entity_poly.type
_entity_poly.pdbx_seq_one_letter_code
_entity_poly.pdbx_strand_id
1 'polypeptide(L)'
;MSDPGEQTATLGIVVGAILAVVGIAAYVLSEFASATALIPTIFGAIIAILGTIGRTENRERLAVYGIGLFAALGVLGSLRAVPDIVALATGDAVDSVVAPVTQGVMIVFCLVLVGGVVRYVGATR
;
A
#
# COMPACT_ATOMS: atom_id res chain seq x y z
N MET A 1 -20.68 -12.72 -11.65
CA MET A 1 -20.23 -11.38 -11.25
C MET A 1 -19.66 -11.54 -9.86
N SER A 2 -18.34 -11.41 -9.68
CA SER A 2 -17.71 -11.59 -8.36
C SER A 2 -18.18 -10.48 -7.42
N ASP A 3 -18.41 -10.80 -6.15
CA ASP A 3 -18.85 -9.82 -5.17
C ASP A 3 -17.83 -8.65 -5.07
N PRO A 4 -18.28 -7.38 -5.00
CA PRO A 4 -17.37 -6.23 -4.90
C PRO A 4 -16.41 -6.30 -3.70
N GLY A 5 -16.82 -6.94 -2.60
CA GLY A 5 -15.98 -7.12 -1.42
C GLY A 5 -14.93 -8.21 -1.63
N GLU A 6 -15.31 -9.33 -2.25
CA GLU A 6 -14.38 -10.39 -2.68
C GLU A 6 -13.30 -9.87 -3.64
N GLN A 7 -13.69 -8.99 -4.58
CA GLN A 7 -12.74 -8.32 -5.48
C GLN A 7 -11.76 -7.43 -4.70
N THR A 8 -12.27 -6.61 -3.78
CA THR A 8 -11.45 -5.70 -2.97
C THR A 8 -10.50 -6.47 -2.05
N ALA A 9 -10.96 -7.57 -1.46
CA ALA A 9 -10.14 -8.48 -0.66
C ALA A 9 -9.03 -9.11 -1.50
N THR A 10 -9.35 -9.59 -2.71
CA THR A 10 -8.36 -10.16 -3.64
C THR A 10 -7.32 -9.11 -4.06
N LEU A 11 -7.76 -7.89 -4.36
CA LEU A 11 -6.85 -6.76 -4.63
C LEU A 11 -5.95 -6.48 -3.43
N GLY A 12 -6.49 -6.48 -2.21
CA GLY A 12 -5.71 -6.34 -0.96
C GLY A 12 -4.60 -7.39 -0.83
N ILE A 13 -4.90 -8.66 -1.10
CA ILE A 13 -3.90 -9.74 -1.08
C ILE A 13 -2.78 -9.47 -2.10
N VAL A 14 -3.15 -9.24 -3.36
CA VAL A 14 -2.19 -9.08 -4.45
C VAL A 14 -1.33 -7.83 -4.25
N VAL A 15 -1.95 -6.69 -4.01
CA VAL A 15 -1.25 -5.41 -3.79
C VAL A 15 -0.41 -5.46 -2.52
N GLY A 16 -0.93 -6.04 -1.44
CA GLY A 16 -0.20 -6.20 -0.19
C GLY A 16 1.06 -7.08 -0.35
N ALA A 17 0.94 -8.19 -1.08
CA ALA A 17 2.09 -9.05 -1.39
C ALA A 17 3.13 -8.34 -2.27
N ILE A 18 2.68 -7.58 -3.29
CA ILE A 18 3.58 -6.79 -4.14
C ILE A 18 4.33 -5.75 -3.31
N LEU A 19 3.64 -5.00 -2.46
CA LEU A 19 4.24 -4.00 -1.56
C LEU A 19 5.28 -4.64 -0.62
N ALA A 20 4.99 -5.82 -0.10
CA ALA A 20 5.92 -6.60 0.72
C ALA A 20 7.20 -6.95 -0.03
N VAL A 21 7.07 -7.48 -1.24
CA VAL A 21 8.23 -7.83 -2.07
C VAL A 21 9.02 -6.59 -2.46
N VAL A 22 8.35 -5.51 -2.86
CA VAL A 22 9.00 -4.26 -3.28
C VAL A 22 9.80 -3.64 -2.13
N GLY A 23 9.23 -3.54 -0.93
CA GLY A 23 9.94 -2.96 0.21
C GLY A 23 11.16 -3.78 0.64
N ILE A 24 11.04 -5.12 0.64
CA ILE A 24 12.18 -6.02 0.92
C ILE A 24 13.25 -5.87 -0.16
N ALA A 25 12.86 -5.91 -1.44
CA ALA A 25 13.79 -5.77 -2.55
C ALA A 25 14.52 -4.43 -2.52
N ALA A 26 13.81 -3.33 -2.26
CA ALA A 26 14.40 -2.00 -2.11
C ALA A 26 15.40 -1.93 -0.95
N TYR A 27 15.09 -2.59 0.18
CA TYR A 27 16.00 -2.63 1.32
C TYR A 27 17.29 -3.41 1.03
N VAL A 28 17.19 -4.57 0.36
CA VAL A 28 18.35 -5.38 -0.01
C VAL A 28 19.18 -4.69 -1.10
N LEU A 29 18.55 -4.11 -2.13
CA LEU A 29 19.23 -3.42 -3.22
C LEU A 29 19.90 -2.11 -2.78
N SER A 30 19.43 -1.51 -1.68
CA SER A 30 20.08 -0.36 -1.06
C SER A 30 21.21 -0.73 -0.09
N GLU A 31 21.66 -1.98 -0.10
CA GLU A 31 22.69 -2.49 0.82
C GLU A 31 22.35 -2.21 2.29
N PHE A 32 21.06 -2.32 2.64
CA PHE A 32 20.55 -2.09 3.99
C PHE A 32 20.67 -0.63 4.48
N ALA A 33 20.95 0.32 3.58
CA ALA A 33 21.16 1.73 3.92
C ALA A 33 19.85 2.46 4.29
N SER A 34 18.69 1.96 3.87
CA SER A 34 17.41 2.66 4.08
C SER A 34 16.35 1.80 4.77
N ALA A 35 16.32 1.83 6.10
CA ALA A 35 15.31 1.13 6.89
C ALA A 35 13.88 1.63 6.61
N THR A 36 13.71 2.86 6.10
CA THR A 36 12.40 3.40 5.74
C THR A 36 11.80 2.75 4.48
N ALA A 37 12.63 2.11 3.63
CA ALA A 37 12.14 1.33 2.49
C ALA A 37 11.32 0.09 2.92
N LEU A 38 11.43 -0.36 4.17
CA LEU A 38 10.64 -1.47 4.72
C LEU A 38 9.21 -1.08 5.14
N ILE A 39 8.89 0.22 5.17
CA ILE A 39 7.53 0.68 5.51
C ILE A 39 6.47 0.08 4.59
N PRO A 40 6.64 0.11 3.25
CA PRO A 40 5.77 -0.60 2.32
C PRO A 40 5.60 -2.08 2.67
N THR A 41 6.64 -2.73 3.22
CA THR A 41 6.55 -4.13 3.62
C THR A 41 5.59 -4.36 4.76
N ILE A 42 5.67 -3.52 5.80
CA ILE A 42 4.80 -3.63 6.97
C ILE A 42 3.35 -3.39 6.57
N PHE A 43 3.09 -2.32 5.80
CA PHE A 43 1.74 -2.02 5.33
C PHE A 43 1.22 -3.09 4.37
N GLY A 44 2.05 -3.54 3.44
CA GLY A 44 1.71 -4.61 2.50
C GLY A 44 1.34 -5.91 3.19
N ALA A 45 2.09 -6.30 4.23
CA ALA A 45 1.79 -7.49 5.02
C ALA A 45 0.44 -7.37 5.76
N ILE A 46 0.18 -6.23 6.41
CA ILE A 46 -1.10 -6.00 7.11
C ILE A 46 -2.28 -6.03 6.12
N ILE A 47 -2.15 -5.36 4.99
CA ILE A 47 -3.19 -5.32 3.95
C ILE A 47 -3.42 -6.71 3.35
N ALA A 48 -2.36 -7.49 3.11
CA ALA A 48 -2.50 -8.85 2.59
C ALA A 48 -3.22 -9.77 3.60
N ILE A 49 -2.90 -9.67 4.89
CA ILE A 49 -3.59 -10.41 5.97
C ILE A 49 -5.07 -10.00 6.04
N LEU A 50 -5.39 -8.71 5.94
CA LEU A 50 -6.78 -8.27 5.91
C LEU A 50 -7.51 -8.81 4.67
N GLY A 51 -6.84 -8.82 3.51
CA GLY A 51 -7.38 -9.41 2.29
C GLY A 51 -7.69 -10.90 2.42
N THR A 52 -6.84 -11.68 3.09
CA THR A 52 -7.12 -13.11 3.34
C THR A 52 -8.28 -13.30 4.31
N ILE A 53 -8.37 -12.49 5.37
CA ILE A 53 -9.51 -12.50 6.31
C ILE A 53 -10.80 -12.09 5.60
N GLY A 54 -10.73 -11.14 4.66
CA GLY A 54 -11.89 -10.63 3.93
C GLY A 54 -12.55 -11.62 2.98
N ARG A 55 -11.89 -12.73 2.66
CA ARG A 55 -12.50 -13.85 1.92
C ARG A 55 -13.43 -14.72 2.78
N THR A 56 -13.51 -14.45 4.09
CA THR A 56 -14.43 -15.15 4.98
C THR A 56 -15.74 -14.37 5.09
N GLU A 57 -16.86 -15.01 4.74
CA GLU A 57 -18.22 -14.41 4.69
C GLU A 57 -18.58 -13.54 5.90
N ASN A 58 -18.20 -13.99 7.11
CA ASN A 58 -18.60 -13.32 8.35
C ASN A 58 -17.71 -12.11 8.73
N ARG A 59 -16.61 -11.86 8.01
CA ARG A 59 -15.64 -10.80 8.32
C ARG A 59 -15.29 -9.90 7.14
N GLU A 60 -15.88 -10.14 5.98
CA GLU A 60 -15.64 -9.39 4.74
C GLU A 60 -15.72 -7.88 4.96
N ARG A 61 -16.84 -7.40 5.52
CA ARG A 61 -17.07 -5.96 5.71
C ARG A 61 -15.98 -5.29 6.57
N LEU A 62 -15.63 -5.92 7.69
CA LEU A 62 -14.61 -5.43 8.61
C LEU A 62 -13.23 -5.43 7.94
N ALA A 63 -12.91 -6.47 7.18
CA ALA A 63 -11.66 -6.59 6.46
C ALA A 63 -11.53 -5.54 5.36
N VAL A 64 -12.58 -5.29 4.57
CA VAL A 64 -12.59 -4.27 3.50
C VAL A 64 -12.43 -2.86 4.08
N TYR A 65 -13.11 -2.53 5.19
CA TYR A 65 -12.88 -1.27 5.89
C TYR A 65 -11.46 -1.16 6.47
N GLY A 66 -10.92 -2.26 6.98
CA GLY A 66 -9.53 -2.34 7.45
C GLY A 66 -8.53 -2.07 6.31
N ILE A 67 -8.71 -2.69 5.15
CA ILE A 67 -7.90 -2.44 3.94
C ILE A 67 -7.95 -0.96 3.59
N GLY A 68 -9.15 -0.36 3.58
CA GLY A 68 -9.33 1.06 3.30
C GLY A 68 -8.62 1.97 4.30
N LEU A 69 -8.72 1.67 5.59
CA LEU A 69 -8.05 2.42 6.65
C LEU A 69 -6.53 2.37 6.50
N PHE A 70 -5.95 1.17 6.37
CA PHE A 70 -4.50 1.02 6.23
C PHE A 70 -3.99 1.57 4.90
N ALA A 71 -4.76 1.47 3.81
CA ALA A 71 -4.41 2.10 2.55
C ALA A 71 -4.41 3.64 2.68
N ALA A 72 -5.42 4.23 3.32
CA ALA A 72 -5.45 5.67 3.57
C ALA A 72 -4.28 6.14 4.46
N LEU A 73 -3.99 5.41 5.54
CA LEU A 73 -2.82 5.66 6.38
C LEU A 73 -1.52 5.49 5.60
N GLY A 74 -1.46 4.55 4.67
CA GLY A 74 -0.30 4.32 3.82
C GLY A 74 -0.03 5.48 2.85
N VAL A 75 -1.09 6.06 2.27
CA VAL A 75 -0.99 7.31 1.49
C VAL A 75 -0.47 8.43 2.39
N LEU A 76 -1.16 8.72 3.50
CA LEU A 76 -0.83 9.83 4.39
C LEU A 76 0.59 9.71 4.97
N GLY A 77 0.99 8.52 5.41
CA GLY A 77 2.32 8.25 5.94
C GLY A 77 3.42 8.37 4.90
N SER A 78 3.10 8.19 3.61
CA SER A 78 4.04 8.34 2.51
C SER A 78 4.12 9.77 1.96
N LEU A 79 3.15 10.65 2.28
CA LEU A 79 3.19 12.06 1.86
C LEU A 79 4.42 12.80 2.38
N ARG A 80 5.01 12.37 3.49
CA ARG A 80 6.27 12.94 4.01
C ARG A 80 7.44 12.82 3.02
N ALA A 81 7.36 11.88 2.08
CA ALA A 81 8.38 11.67 1.06
C ALA A 81 8.23 12.61 -0.14
N VAL A 82 7.09 13.30 -0.27
CA VAL A 82 6.77 14.13 -1.44
C VAL A 82 7.82 15.22 -1.69
N PRO A 83 8.34 15.95 -0.68
CA PRO A 83 9.41 16.92 -0.90
C PRO A 83 10.65 16.28 -1.53
N ASP A 84 11.08 15.12 -1.03
CA ASP A 84 12.24 14.39 -1.55
C ASP A 84 11.99 13.82 -2.96
N ILE A 85 10.76 13.38 -3.25
CA ILE A 85 10.35 12.96 -4.60
C ILE A 85 10.44 14.14 -5.58
N VAL A 86 10.01 15.33 -5.16
CA VAL A 86 10.08 16.55 -5.99
C VAL A 86 11.53 16.98 -6.19
N ALA A 87 12.34 16.98 -5.13
CA ALA A 87 13.78 17.28 -5.20
C ALA A 87 14.50 16.32 -6.16
N LEU A 88 14.20 15.02 -6.10
CA LEU A 88 14.71 14.05 -7.07
C LEU A 88 14.30 14.36 -8.51
N ALA A 89 13.07 14.82 -8.71
CA ALA A 89 12.57 15.16 -10.04
C ALA A 89 13.18 16.46 -10.60
N THR A 90 13.57 17.40 -9.74
CA THR A 90 14.27 18.64 -10.13
C THR A 90 15.78 18.45 -10.28
N GLY A 91 16.32 17.29 -9.89
CA GLY A 91 17.75 16.98 -9.93
C GLY A 91 18.53 17.50 -8.72
N ASP A 92 17.84 17.87 -7.65
CA ASP A 92 18.46 18.25 -6.39
C ASP A 92 19.02 17.03 -5.63
N ALA A 93 19.99 17.28 -4.76
CA ALA A 93 20.56 16.26 -3.90
C ALA A 93 19.57 15.86 -2.80
N VAL A 94 19.41 14.55 -2.60
CA VAL A 94 18.64 13.98 -1.49
C VAL A 94 19.48 12.97 -0.72
N ASP A 95 19.21 12.82 0.58
CA ASP A 95 19.94 11.91 1.46
C ASP A 95 19.78 10.44 1.06
N SER A 96 18.66 10.08 0.42
CA SER A 96 18.41 8.73 -0.08
C SER A 96 17.45 8.75 -1.26
N VAL A 97 17.85 8.18 -2.39
CA VAL A 97 16.97 8.03 -3.58
C VAL A 97 15.96 6.90 -3.38
N VAL A 98 16.33 5.87 -2.62
CA VAL A 98 15.54 4.64 -2.51
C VAL A 98 14.28 4.84 -1.67
N ALA A 99 14.35 5.58 -0.57
CA ALA A 99 13.19 5.82 0.29
C ALA A 99 12.05 6.58 -0.42
N PRO A 100 12.29 7.72 -1.08
CA PRO A 100 11.24 8.47 -1.78
C PRO A 100 10.61 7.67 -2.93
N VAL A 101 11.43 6.93 -3.69
CA VAL A 101 10.93 6.06 -4.78
C VAL A 101 10.02 4.97 -4.22
N THR A 102 10.44 4.29 -3.16
CA THR A 102 9.67 3.18 -2.58
C THR A 102 8.37 3.70 -1.93
N GLN A 103 8.40 4.87 -1.29
CA GLN A 103 7.21 5.52 -0.76
C GLN A 103 6.28 6.02 -1.87
N GLY A 104 6.80 6.48 -3.00
CA GLY A 104 6.00 6.81 -4.19
C GLY A 104 5.24 5.60 -4.73
N VAL A 105 5.89 4.45 -4.83
CA VAL A 105 5.25 3.18 -5.21
C VAL A 105 4.13 2.83 -4.23
N MET A 106 4.39 2.99 -2.92
CA MET A 106 3.39 2.75 -1.88
C MET A 106 2.16 3.65 -2.03
N ILE A 107 2.33 4.94 -2.31
CA ILE A 107 1.22 5.87 -2.54
C ILE A 107 0.33 5.36 -3.68
N VAL A 108 0.92 5.00 -4.82
CA VAL A 108 0.16 4.57 -6.01
C VAL A 108 -0.68 3.32 -5.68
N PHE A 109 -0.06 2.31 -5.08
CA PHE A 109 -0.76 1.07 -4.72
C PHE A 109 -1.84 1.29 -3.65
N CYS A 110 -1.58 2.12 -2.65
CA CYS A 110 -2.57 2.46 -1.64
C CYS A 110 -3.76 3.25 -2.23
N LEU A 111 -3.53 4.15 -3.19
CA LEU A 111 -4.62 4.84 -3.90
C LEU A 111 -5.51 3.88 -4.69
N VAL A 112 -4.93 2.87 -5.34
CA VAL A 112 -5.70 1.81 -6.02
C VAL A 112 -6.61 1.07 -5.03
N LEU A 113 -6.09 0.72 -3.85
CA LEU A 113 -6.87 0.05 -2.81
C LEU A 113 -7.99 0.94 -2.25
N VAL A 114 -7.72 2.21 -2.00
CA VAL A 114 -8.75 3.18 -1.58
C VAL A 114 -9.84 3.27 -2.65
N GLY A 115 -9.48 3.32 -3.93
CA GLY A 115 -10.43 3.27 -5.04
C GLY A 115 -11.32 2.02 -5.03
N GLY A 116 -10.73 0.85 -4.77
CA GLY A 116 -11.45 -0.41 -4.60
C GLY A 116 -12.46 -0.37 -3.45
N VAL A 117 -12.06 0.14 -2.29
CA VAL A 117 -12.94 0.28 -1.11
C VAL A 117 -14.07 1.29 -1.36
N VAL A 118 -13.80 2.40 -2.04
CA VAL A 118 -14.85 3.38 -2.39
C VAL A 118 -15.88 2.76 -3.34
N ARG A 119 -15.44 1.94 -4.31
CA ARG A 119 -16.34 1.19 -5.19
C ARG A 119 -17.21 0.21 -4.40
N TYR A 120 -16.63 -0.52 -3.44
CA TYR A 120 -17.38 -1.42 -2.55
C TYR A 120 -18.46 -0.66 -1.77
N VAL A 121 -18.09 0.43 -1.10
CA VAL A 121 -19.03 1.25 -0.30
C VAL A 121 -20.14 1.83 -1.18
N GLY A 122 -19.83 2.25 -2.41
CA GLY A 122 -20.82 2.76 -3.36
C GLY A 122 -21.80 1.69 -3.86
N ALA A 123 -21.36 0.44 -4.00
CA ALA A 123 -22.21 -0.69 -4.39
C ALA A 123 -23.08 -1.24 -3.26
N THR A 124 -22.74 -0.92 -2.00
CA THR A 124 -23.46 -1.40 -0.80
C THR A 124 -24.46 -0.38 -0.24
N ARG A 125 -24.67 0.75 -0.93
CA ARG A 125 -25.68 1.78 -0.62
C ARG A 125 -26.88 1.64 -1.55
#